data_AF-A0A369XP68-F1
#
_entry.id   AF-A0A369XP68-F1
#
_cell.length_a   1.000
_cell.length_b   1.000
_cell.length_c   1.000
_cell.angle_alpha   90.00
_cell.angle_beta   90.00
_cell.angle_gamma   90.00
#
_symmetry.space_group_name_H-M   'P 1'
#
loop_
_entity.id
_entity.type
_entity.pdbx_description
1 polymer ?
#
loop_
_entity_poly.entity_id
_entity_poly.type
_entity_poly.pdbx_seq_one_letter_code
_entity_poly.pdbx_strand_id
1 'polypeptide(L)'
;MNSPLRPPSDDPLYALPDAARPHYATGMLLDAGDFADEQTYHRSRLARTLAFVSGAGARRLPEGLDADAAGAAGLFAGGTLAGLRVRQVPAAGEAVEEVRIAPGLAVDRLGRLVELPRSVCLRLTRWFDGELAGDGGDGLRLAALDNPQRFASARLIADGPALPARAVIADVFVRFVTCRQALTPAFASGPFDALDAVQTSRLRDAFEVHLVLRGDGLDDDFNGLPQPDRDLSALAPAARRDALQDAVLNGWPDISGSAGSSDAAGELPAPPGHPPGLDPTAVFLARVFVPVAAGDPPARSGDAIVDNGGRRVLPHLGMLAGALGLVGG
;
A
#
# COMPACT_ATOMS: atom_id res chain seq x y z
N MET A 1 -14.29 -21.58 41.16
CA MET A 1 -15.47 -21.44 40.28
C MET A 1 -16.42 -20.44 40.93
N ASN A 2 -16.52 -19.24 40.35
CA ASN A 2 -17.73 -18.44 40.12
C ASN A 2 -17.29 -17.11 39.53
N SER A 3 -17.91 -16.75 38.40
CA SER A 3 -17.49 -15.73 37.43
C SER A 3 -17.09 -14.39 38.04
N PRO A 4 -16.04 -13.72 37.50
CA PRO A 4 -15.84 -12.32 37.78
C PRO A 4 -16.99 -11.52 37.18
N LEU A 5 -17.46 -10.61 38.01
CA LEU A 5 -18.57 -9.69 37.84
C LEU A 5 -18.52 -8.97 36.48
N ARG A 6 -19.70 -8.74 35.91
CA ARG A 6 -19.94 -7.79 34.83
C ARG A 6 -19.25 -6.46 35.18
N PRO A 7 -18.50 -5.83 34.26
CA PRO A 7 -17.75 -4.62 34.57
C PRO A 7 -18.69 -3.48 35.06
N PRO A 8 -18.19 -2.59 35.93
CA PRO A 8 -19.00 -1.55 36.57
C PRO A 8 -19.59 -0.60 35.52
N SER A 9 -20.88 -0.27 35.68
CA SER A 9 -21.67 0.60 34.79
C SER A 9 -21.16 2.04 34.68
N ASP A 10 -20.14 2.40 35.46
CA ASP A 10 -19.74 3.77 35.74
C ASP A 10 -18.35 4.12 35.16
N ASP A 11 -17.76 3.22 34.36
CA ASP A 11 -16.53 3.51 33.62
C ASP A 11 -16.86 4.32 32.34
N PRO A 12 -16.35 5.55 32.17
CA PRO A 12 -16.64 6.40 31.02
C PRO A 12 -16.11 5.87 29.67
N LEU A 13 -15.29 4.80 29.65
CA LEU A 13 -14.94 4.05 28.44
C LEU A 13 -15.99 2.98 28.07
N TYR A 14 -16.89 2.64 28.99
CA TYR A 14 -18.08 1.82 28.76
C TYR A 14 -19.38 2.64 28.70
N ALA A 15 -19.33 3.90 29.12
CA ALA A 15 -20.40 4.85 28.88
C ALA A 15 -20.42 5.23 27.40
N LEU A 16 -21.49 4.84 26.71
CA LEU A 16 -21.75 5.34 25.36
C LEU A 16 -21.94 6.87 25.45
N PRO A 17 -21.35 7.66 24.54
CA PRO A 17 -21.72 9.07 24.43
C PRO A 17 -23.24 9.18 24.23
N ASP A 18 -23.84 10.25 24.76
CA ASP A 18 -25.26 10.53 24.54
C ASP A 18 -25.57 10.46 23.04
N ALA A 19 -26.62 9.73 22.69
CA ALA A 19 -27.04 9.56 21.32
C ALA A 19 -27.36 10.94 20.72
N ALA A 20 -26.44 11.47 19.91
CA ALA A 20 -26.61 12.77 19.27
C ALA A 20 -27.55 12.71 18.05
N ARG A 21 -28.04 11.52 17.66
CA ARG A 21 -29.04 11.26 16.60
C ARG A 21 -29.87 9.98 16.86
N PRO A 22 -31.06 9.84 16.22
CA PRO A 22 -32.16 8.97 16.64
C PRO A 22 -31.83 7.47 16.76
N HIS A 23 -32.50 6.86 17.75
CA HIS A 23 -32.42 5.46 18.18
C HIS A 23 -33.66 4.69 17.68
N TYR A 24 -33.49 3.50 17.07
CA TYR A 24 -34.53 2.64 16.46
C TYR A 24 -35.52 1.99 17.43
N ALA A 25 -36.19 2.79 18.26
CA ALA A 25 -37.37 2.35 19.02
C ALA A 25 -38.68 2.97 18.48
N THR A 26 -38.63 3.92 17.54
CA THR A 26 -39.77 4.80 17.18
C THR A 26 -40.21 4.81 15.71
N GLY A 27 -39.80 3.84 14.89
CA GLY A 27 -40.52 3.54 13.63
C GLY A 27 -40.22 4.39 12.38
N MET A 28 -38.98 4.87 12.19
CA MET A 28 -38.52 5.34 10.87
C MET A 28 -37.51 4.37 10.25
N LEU A 29 -37.65 4.14 8.94
CA LEU A 29 -36.75 3.34 8.11
C LEU A 29 -35.45 4.14 7.86
N LEU A 30 -34.31 3.50 8.12
CA LEU A 30 -32.98 3.92 7.64
C LEU A 30 -33.03 4.21 6.14
N ASP A 31 -32.50 5.36 5.71
CA ASP A 31 -32.32 5.63 4.30
C ASP A 31 -30.93 5.21 3.80
N ALA A 32 -30.68 5.35 2.49
CA ALA A 32 -29.42 4.94 1.89
C ALA A 32 -28.21 5.77 2.36
N GLY A 33 -28.43 7.02 2.77
CA GLY A 33 -27.40 7.91 3.31
C GLY A 33 -26.94 7.46 4.68
N ASP A 34 -27.89 7.15 5.57
CA ASP A 34 -27.57 6.64 6.92
C ASP A 34 -26.72 5.35 6.87
N PHE A 35 -27.04 4.42 5.96
CA PHE A 35 -26.24 3.20 5.76
C PHE A 35 -24.84 3.51 5.20
N ALA A 36 -24.72 4.48 4.28
CA ALA A 36 -23.42 4.87 3.73
C ALA A 36 -22.53 5.50 4.81
N ASP A 37 -23.11 6.31 5.69
CA ASP A 37 -22.40 6.95 6.81
C ASP A 37 -21.92 5.92 7.84
N GLU A 38 -22.77 4.96 8.22
CA GLU A 38 -22.42 3.87 9.13
C GLU A 38 -21.31 2.97 8.54
N GLN A 39 -21.41 2.61 7.26
CA GLN A 39 -20.38 1.85 6.57
C GLN A 39 -19.07 2.63 6.48
N THR A 40 -19.13 3.93 6.21
CA THR A 40 -17.96 4.81 6.16
C THR A 40 -17.28 4.89 7.53
N TYR A 41 -18.07 5.05 8.59
CA TYR A 41 -17.58 5.04 9.97
C TYR A 41 -16.84 3.74 10.30
N HIS A 42 -17.49 2.57 10.14
CA HIS A 42 -16.89 1.29 10.49
C HIS A 42 -15.63 0.97 9.68
N ARG A 43 -15.64 1.26 8.38
CA ARG A 43 -14.47 1.07 7.51
C ARG A 43 -13.33 1.99 7.91
N SER A 44 -13.62 3.24 8.23
CA SER A 44 -12.61 4.20 8.70
C SER A 44 -12.00 3.77 10.03
N ARG A 45 -12.82 3.26 10.96
CA ARG A 45 -12.34 2.73 12.25
C ARG A 45 -11.43 1.51 12.04
N LEU A 46 -11.84 0.55 11.22
CA LEU A 46 -11.05 -0.64 10.93
C LEU A 46 -9.73 -0.29 10.24
N ALA A 47 -9.78 0.56 9.20
CA ALA A 47 -8.61 1.00 8.48
C ALA A 47 -7.61 1.70 9.41
N ARG A 48 -8.10 2.61 10.26
CA ARG A 48 -7.28 3.28 11.27
C ARG A 48 -6.63 2.29 12.23
N THR A 49 -7.37 1.30 12.72
CA THR A 49 -6.80 0.23 13.56
C THR A 49 -5.70 -0.54 12.84
N LEU A 50 -5.94 -0.96 11.59
CA LEU A 50 -4.95 -1.68 10.79
C LEU A 50 -3.70 -0.84 10.53
N ALA A 51 -3.85 0.44 10.21
CA ALA A 51 -2.74 1.36 10.03
C ALA A 51 -1.84 1.40 11.27
N PHE A 52 -2.43 1.55 12.47
CA PHE A 52 -1.67 1.59 13.72
C PHE A 52 -1.01 0.25 14.07
N VAL A 53 -1.74 -0.86 13.98
CA VAL A 53 -1.22 -2.18 14.36
C VAL A 53 -0.11 -2.63 13.42
N SER A 54 -0.21 -2.31 12.13
CA SER A 54 0.81 -2.67 11.14
C SER A 54 1.96 -1.67 11.02
N GLY A 55 1.87 -0.48 11.64
CA GLY A 55 2.85 0.58 11.45
C GLY A 55 2.82 1.24 10.05
N ALA A 56 1.79 0.96 9.24
CA ALA A 56 1.45 1.75 8.05
C ALA A 56 0.86 3.13 8.42
N GLY A 57 0.50 3.31 9.69
CA GLY A 57 0.06 4.55 10.32
C GLY A 57 1.23 5.44 10.77
N ALA A 58 0.87 6.66 11.17
CA ALA A 58 1.81 7.76 11.20
C ALA A 58 2.95 7.57 12.22
N ARG A 59 4.21 7.47 11.80
CA ARG A 59 5.33 7.67 12.72
C ARG A 59 5.85 9.09 12.56
N ARG A 60 6.41 9.65 13.63
CA ARG A 60 7.21 10.88 13.52
C ARG A 60 8.41 10.63 12.60
N LEU A 61 8.76 11.59 11.77
CA LEU A 61 10.00 11.55 11.00
C LEU A 61 11.20 11.40 11.96
N PRO A 62 12.27 10.70 11.55
CA PRO A 62 13.52 10.68 12.28
C PRO A 62 14.00 12.10 12.63
N GLU A 63 14.67 12.27 13.77
CA GLU A 63 15.29 13.56 14.14
C GLU A 63 16.24 14.04 13.03
N GLY A 64 16.06 15.28 12.58
CA GLY A 64 16.86 15.90 11.52
C GLY A 64 16.26 15.84 10.10
N LEU A 65 15.12 15.16 9.90
CA LEU A 65 14.36 15.23 8.65
C LEU A 65 13.26 16.28 8.74
N ASP A 66 13.30 17.25 7.83
CA ASP A 66 12.27 18.27 7.69
C ASP A 66 10.97 17.64 7.15
N ALA A 67 9.84 17.93 7.81
CA ALA A 67 8.52 17.42 7.43
C ALA A 67 8.03 17.94 6.09
N ASP A 68 8.45 19.16 5.73
CA ASP A 68 8.13 19.78 4.46
C ASP A 68 9.01 19.21 3.33
N ALA A 69 10.28 18.89 3.63
CA ALA A 69 11.17 18.20 2.68
C ALA A 69 10.83 16.70 2.49
N ALA A 70 10.30 16.03 3.52
CA ALA A 70 9.91 14.62 3.48
C ALA A 70 8.46 14.40 2.99
N GLY A 71 7.73 15.47 2.68
CA GLY A 71 6.36 15.42 2.15
C GLY A 71 5.37 14.68 3.04
N ALA A 72 5.55 14.68 4.38
CA ALA A 72 4.80 13.77 5.24
C ALA A 72 4.37 14.38 6.59
N ALA A 73 3.05 14.54 6.74
CA ALA A 73 2.38 14.20 7.98
C ALA A 73 2.44 12.67 8.17
N GLY A 74 3.57 12.20 8.72
CA GLY A 74 3.80 10.91 9.41
C GLY A 74 3.44 9.56 8.78
N LEU A 75 2.59 9.43 7.76
CA LEU A 75 2.17 8.12 7.23
C LEU A 75 3.28 7.48 6.37
N PHE A 76 4.10 6.61 6.96
CA PHE A 76 5.04 5.77 6.22
C PHE A 76 4.24 4.81 5.34
N ALA A 77 4.62 4.71 4.06
CA ALA A 77 3.88 3.99 3.02
C ALA A 77 3.32 2.63 3.46
N GLY A 78 2.19 2.23 2.87
CA GLY A 78 1.64 0.89 3.06
C GLY A 78 2.65 -0.22 2.75
N GLY A 79 2.35 -1.44 3.15
CA GLY A 79 3.27 -2.56 3.01
C GLY A 79 2.60 -3.90 2.83
N THR A 80 3.43 -4.91 2.55
CA THR A 80 2.97 -6.30 2.43
C THR A 80 2.75 -6.89 3.81
N LEU A 81 1.55 -7.39 4.08
CA LEU A 81 1.21 -8.10 5.31
C LEU A 81 1.43 -9.61 5.17
N ALA A 82 1.04 -10.20 4.03
CA ALA A 82 1.22 -11.62 3.76
C ALA A 82 1.34 -11.89 2.25
N GLY A 83 2.18 -12.84 1.85
CA GLY A 83 2.25 -13.30 0.46
C GLY A 83 2.79 -12.23 -0.52
N LEU A 84 2.05 -12.01 -1.62
CA LEU A 84 2.35 -11.03 -2.67
C LEU A 84 3.75 -11.16 -3.26
N ARG A 85 4.29 -12.38 -3.30
CA ARG A 85 5.61 -12.60 -3.89
C ARG A 85 5.53 -12.42 -5.40
N VAL A 86 6.35 -11.54 -5.93
CA VAL A 86 6.50 -11.32 -7.36
C VAL A 86 7.59 -12.23 -7.89
N ARG A 87 7.37 -12.89 -9.02
CA ARG A 87 8.34 -13.77 -9.68
C ARG A 87 8.32 -13.51 -11.17
N GLN A 88 9.47 -13.60 -11.83
CA GLN A 88 9.51 -13.80 -13.26
C GLN A 88 9.24 -15.28 -13.56
N VAL A 89 8.44 -15.53 -14.58
CA VAL A 89 8.17 -16.84 -15.15
C VAL A 89 8.64 -16.77 -16.60
N PRO A 90 9.65 -17.56 -16.99
CA PRO A 90 10.20 -17.51 -18.35
C PRO A 90 9.18 -18.04 -19.35
N ALA A 91 9.34 -17.61 -20.61
CA ALA A 91 8.57 -18.20 -21.70
C ALA A 91 8.91 -19.69 -21.84
N ALA A 92 7.90 -20.54 -22.06
CA ALA A 92 8.07 -21.98 -22.21
C ALA A 92 7.03 -22.55 -23.18
N GLY A 93 7.50 -23.06 -24.32
CA GLY A 93 6.60 -23.54 -25.38
C GLY A 93 5.71 -22.40 -25.90
N GLU A 94 4.39 -22.56 -25.77
CA GLU A 94 3.39 -21.54 -26.12
C GLU A 94 3.16 -20.49 -25.01
N ALA A 95 3.67 -20.74 -23.79
CA ALA A 95 3.54 -19.79 -22.70
C ALA A 95 4.47 -18.60 -22.90
N VAL A 96 3.91 -17.39 -22.79
CA VAL A 96 4.68 -16.14 -22.84
C VAL A 96 5.37 -15.89 -21.50
N GLU A 97 6.41 -15.05 -21.52
CA GLU A 97 7.04 -14.58 -20.29
C GLU A 97 6.09 -13.71 -19.47
N GLU A 98 6.07 -13.95 -18.15
CA GLU A 98 5.20 -13.28 -17.21
C GLU A 98 5.95 -12.75 -15.99
N VAL A 99 5.55 -11.57 -15.53
CA VAL A 99 5.75 -11.15 -14.13
C VAL A 99 4.51 -11.58 -13.36
N ARG A 100 4.66 -12.60 -12.51
CA ARG A 100 3.57 -13.21 -11.76
C ARG A 100 3.59 -12.78 -10.30
N ILE A 101 2.46 -12.27 -9.83
CA ILE A 101 2.24 -11.88 -8.43
C ILE A 101 1.42 -12.98 -7.77
N ALA A 102 1.96 -13.59 -6.72
CA ALA A 102 1.24 -14.60 -5.93
C ALA A 102 0.10 -13.95 -5.11
N PRO A 103 -0.92 -14.74 -4.69
CA PRO A 103 -1.94 -14.26 -3.77
C PRO A 103 -1.35 -13.70 -2.48
N GLY A 104 -2.08 -12.79 -1.85
CA GLY A 104 -1.67 -12.20 -0.59
C GLY A 104 -2.44 -10.95 -0.22
N LEU A 105 -1.92 -10.26 0.78
CA LEU A 105 -2.56 -9.14 1.44
C LEU A 105 -1.54 -8.04 1.71
N ALA A 106 -1.90 -6.82 1.33
CA ALA A 106 -1.20 -5.60 1.71
C ALA A 106 -2.14 -4.69 2.51
N VAL A 107 -1.54 -3.77 3.26
CA VAL A 107 -2.24 -2.66 3.91
C VAL A 107 -1.69 -1.38 3.31
N ASP A 108 -2.55 -0.53 2.77
CA ASP A 108 -2.11 0.77 2.27
C ASP A 108 -1.89 1.78 3.40
N ARG A 109 -1.42 2.99 3.07
CA ARG A 109 -1.13 4.03 4.07
C ARG A 109 -2.39 4.63 4.72
N LEU A 110 -3.57 4.37 4.19
CA LEU A 110 -4.85 4.70 4.84
C LEU A 110 -5.33 3.56 5.76
N GLY A 111 -4.63 2.43 5.76
CA GLY A 111 -5.00 1.23 6.51
C GLY A 111 -6.01 0.33 5.79
N ARG A 112 -6.30 0.58 4.51
CA ARG A 112 -7.21 -0.26 3.73
C ARG A 112 -6.52 -1.56 3.34
N LEU A 113 -7.28 -2.64 3.35
CA LEU A 113 -6.80 -3.96 2.92
C LEU A 113 -6.81 -4.05 1.40
N VAL A 114 -5.67 -4.42 0.82
CA VAL A 114 -5.51 -4.73 -0.60
C VAL A 114 -5.28 -6.22 -0.75
N GLU A 115 -6.36 -6.96 -0.99
CA GLU A 115 -6.35 -8.42 -1.10
C GLU A 115 -6.24 -8.87 -2.55
N LEU A 116 -5.23 -9.69 -2.85
CA LEU A 116 -5.11 -10.44 -4.09
C LEU A 116 -5.50 -11.90 -3.80
N PRO A 117 -6.75 -12.32 -4.07
CA PRO A 117 -7.21 -13.66 -3.76
C PRO A 117 -6.65 -14.74 -4.71
N ARG A 118 -6.07 -14.33 -5.84
CA ARG A 118 -5.51 -15.21 -6.87
C ARG A 118 -4.27 -14.60 -7.49
N SER A 119 -3.47 -15.43 -8.14
CA SER A 119 -2.29 -14.97 -8.86
C SER A 119 -2.69 -14.01 -9.99
N VAL A 120 -1.89 -12.96 -10.18
CA VAL A 120 -1.99 -12.03 -11.30
C VAL A 120 -0.78 -12.23 -12.21
N CYS A 121 -1.01 -12.33 -13.51
CA CYS A 121 0.04 -12.47 -14.51
C CYS A 121 0.10 -11.22 -15.38
N LEU A 122 1.26 -10.55 -15.39
CA LEU A 122 1.55 -9.45 -16.28
C LEU A 122 2.39 -9.99 -17.43
N ARG A 123 1.87 -9.89 -18.67
CA ARG A 123 2.57 -10.37 -19.87
C ARG A 123 3.63 -9.35 -20.26
N LEU A 124 4.89 -9.65 -19.94
CA LEU A 124 5.96 -8.64 -19.97
C LEU A 124 6.21 -8.07 -21.36
N THR A 125 6.28 -8.92 -22.39
CA THR A 125 6.47 -8.47 -23.79
C THR A 125 5.34 -7.56 -24.24
N ARG A 126 4.08 -7.93 -23.96
CA ARG A 126 2.91 -7.11 -24.34
C ARG A 126 2.93 -5.74 -23.65
N TRP A 127 3.35 -5.71 -22.38
CA TRP A 127 3.50 -4.45 -21.65
C TRP A 127 4.62 -3.60 -22.28
N PHE A 128 5.81 -4.16 -22.51
CA PHE A 128 6.94 -3.46 -23.08
C PHE A 128 6.63 -2.87 -24.47
N ASP A 129 6.00 -3.65 -25.34
CA ASP A 129 5.57 -3.19 -26.67
C ASP A 129 4.49 -2.10 -26.56
N GLY A 130 3.65 -2.16 -25.53
CA GLY A 130 2.64 -1.15 -25.22
C GLY A 130 3.25 0.18 -24.78
N GLU A 131 4.24 0.15 -23.89
CA GLU A 131 5.00 1.35 -23.50
C GLU A 131 5.68 1.97 -24.72
N LEU A 132 6.35 1.14 -25.53
CA LEU A 132 6.99 1.58 -26.78
C LEU A 132 6.01 2.25 -27.75
N ALA A 133 4.84 1.65 -27.96
CA ALA A 133 3.84 2.18 -28.87
C ALA A 133 3.12 3.42 -28.32
N GLY A 134 3.05 3.57 -27.00
CA GLY A 134 2.32 4.64 -26.33
C GLY A 134 2.99 6.01 -26.47
N ASP A 135 4.31 6.06 -26.35
CA ASP A 135 5.08 7.30 -26.39
C ASP A 135 6.29 7.26 -27.35
N GLY A 136 6.39 6.25 -28.20
CA GLY A 136 7.54 6.06 -29.10
C GLY A 136 8.79 5.50 -28.40
N GLY A 137 8.70 5.08 -27.13
CA GLY A 137 9.78 4.54 -26.34
C GLY A 137 10.52 5.58 -25.49
N ASP A 138 9.95 6.77 -25.30
CA ASP A 138 10.56 7.83 -24.51
C ASP A 138 10.67 7.43 -23.02
N GLY A 139 9.59 6.89 -22.44
CA GLY A 139 9.60 6.36 -21.09
C GLY A 139 10.58 5.19 -20.93
N LEU A 140 10.67 4.31 -21.93
CA LEU A 140 11.62 3.20 -21.94
C LEU A 140 13.07 3.71 -21.97
N ARG A 141 13.36 4.78 -22.71
CA ARG A 141 14.69 5.40 -22.75
C ARG A 141 15.07 6.01 -21.41
N LEU A 142 14.14 6.73 -20.77
CA LEU A 142 14.37 7.33 -19.45
C LEU A 142 14.57 6.28 -18.36
N ALA A 143 13.85 5.16 -18.45
CA ALA A 143 13.97 4.06 -17.49
C ALA A 143 15.13 3.09 -17.78
N ALA A 144 15.79 3.19 -18.93
CA ALA A 144 16.89 2.32 -19.35
C ALA A 144 18.24 2.79 -18.79
N LEU A 145 18.61 2.26 -17.64
CA LEU A 145 19.81 2.68 -16.90
C LEU A 145 20.96 1.69 -17.08
N ASP A 146 22.17 2.25 -17.19
CA ASP A 146 23.42 1.51 -17.05
C ASP A 146 23.69 1.21 -15.57
N ASN A 147 24.36 0.09 -15.31
CA ASN A 147 24.67 -0.37 -13.95
C ASN A 147 23.44 -0.47 -13.02
N PRO A 148 22.39 -1.23 -13.41
CA PRO A 148 21.14 -1.33 -12.64
C PRO A 148 21.32 -1.91 -11.22
N GLN A 149 22.48 -2.52 -10.93
CA GLN A 149 22.85 -3.06 -9.62
C GLN A 149 22.78 -2.00 -8.51
N ARG A 150 23.01 -0.73 -8.84
CA ARG A 150 22.89 0.40 -7.89
C ARG A 150 21.49 0.56 -7.32
N PHE A 151 20.47 0.14 -8.06
CA PHE A 151 19.06 0.31 -7.71
C PHE A 151 18.42 -0.98 -7.19
N ALA A 152 19.22 -2.03 -6.98
CA ALA A 152 18.80 -3.31 -6.43
C ALA A 152 18.90 -3.33 -4.91
N SER A 153 18.03 -4.09 -4.27
CA SER A 153 18.11 -4.33 -2.83
C SER A 153 19.37 -5.13 -2.48
N ALA A 154 19.86 -4.92 -1.25
CA ALA A 154 21.00 -5.68 -0.72
C ALA A 154 20.79 -7.20 -0.80
N ARG A 155 19.54 -7.66 -0.67
CA ARG A 155 19.19 -9.08 -0.76
C ARG A 155 19.36 -9.64 -2.17
N LEU A 156 18.94 -8.90 -3.21
CA LEU A 156 19.15 -9.33 -4.58
C LEU A 156 20.64 -9.34 -4.93
N ILE A 157 21.40 -8.36 -4.44
CA ILE A 157 22.85 -8.30 -4.67
C ILE A 157 23.57 -9.48 -4.01
N ALA A 158 23.16 -9.88 -2.80
CA ALA A 158 23.80 -10.95 -2.05
C ALA A 158 23.48 -12.35 -2.62
N ASP A 159 22.21 -12.63 -2.92
CA ASP A 159 21.72 -14.00 -3.19
C ASP A 159 21.05 -14.16 -4.56
N GLY A 160 21.00 -13.11 -5.37
CA GLY A 160 20.27 -13.06 -6.64
C GLY A 160 21.11 -13.43 -7.86
N PRO A 161 20.45 -13.58 -9.03
CA PRO A 161 21.15 -13.66 -10.30
C PRO A 161 21.90 -12.36 -10.59
N ALA A 162 23.01 -12.47 -11.32
CA ALA A 162 23.75 -11.29 -11.79
C ALA A 162 22.85 -10.42 -12.67
N LEU A 163 22.77 -9.12 -12.34
CA LEU A 163 22.02 -8.15 -13.12
C LEU A 163 22.77 -7.80 -14.42
N PRO A 164 22.05 -7.53 -15.52
CA PRO A 164 22.65 -7.15 -16.80
C PRO A 164 23.38 -5.81 -16.67
N ALA A 165 24.29 -5.53 -17.61
CA ALA A 165 24.99 -4.24 -17.65
C ALA A 165 24.04 -3.04 -17.85
N ARG A 166 22.91 -3.27 -18.52
CA ARG A 166 21.86 -2.27 -18.79
C ARG A 166 20.47 -2.91 -18.67
N ALA A 167 19.55 -2.21 -18.00
CA ALA A 167 18.16 -2.66 -17.87
C ALA A 167 17.19 -1.49 -17.87
N VAL A 168 15.99 -1.72 -18.41
CA VAL A 168 14.82 -0.90 -18.10
C VAL A 168 14.34 -1.27 -16.70
N ILE A 169 14.22 -0.27 -15.83
CA ILE A 169 13.72 -0.45 -14.46
C ILE A 169 12.24 -0.11 -14.41
N ALA A 170 11.44 -1.04 -13.88
CA ALA A 170 10.02 -0.84 -13.63
C ALA A 170 9.62 -1.40 -12.27
N ASP A 171 8.64 -0.79 -11.63
CA ASP A 171 8.19 -1.15 -10.28
C ASP A 171 6.75 -1.66 -10.30
N VAL A 172 6.52 -2.74 -9.57
CA VAL A 172 5.20 -3.37 -9.41
C VAL A 172 4.51 -2.76 -8.20
N PHE A 173 3.33 -2.19 -8.44
CA PHE A 173 2.47 -1.65 -7.40
C PHE A 173 1.13 -2.37 -7.37
N VAL A 174 0.50 -2.37 -6.20
CA VAL A 174 -0.89 -2.77 -6.03
C VAL A 174 -1.65 -1.69 -5.28
N ARG A 175 -2.87 -1.36 -5.71
CA ARG A 175 -3.72 -0.39 -5.01
C ARG A 175 -5.11 -0.92 -4.77
N PHE A 176 -5.75 -0.36 -3.75
CA PHE A 176 -7.16 -0.57 -3.45
C PHE A 176 -8.03 0.13 -4.51
N VAL A 177 -9.04 -0.57 -5.01
CA VAL A 177 -10.11 0.03 -5.81
C VAL A 177 -11.47 -0.49 -5.36
N THR A 178 -12.50 0.33 -5.49
CA THR A 178 -13.88 -0.10 -5.27
C THR A 178 -14.52 -0.46 -6.59
N CYS A 179 -14.99 -1.69 -6.72
CA CYS A 179 -15.74 -2.13 -7.89
C CYS A 179 -17.24 -2.16 -7.59
N ARG A 180 -18.06 -1.64 -8.51
CA ARG A 180 -19.52 -1.75 -8.45
C ARG A 180 -19.91 -3.19 -8.81
N GLN A 181 -20.56 -3.92 -7.90
CA GLN A 181 -20.87 -5.34 -8.13
C GLN A 181 -22.36 -5.61 -8.36
N ALA A 182 -23.27 -4.78 -7.85
CA ALA A 182 -24.71 -5.01 -7.97
C ALA A 182 -25.49 -3.71 -8.14
N LEU A 183 -26.59 -3.79 -8.87
CA LEU A 183 -27.60 -2.75 -9.03
C LEU A 183 -28.85 -3.13 -8.21
N THR A 184 -29.46 -2.18 -7.50
CA THR A 184 -30.77 -2.29 -6.83
C THR A 184 -31.70 -1.24 -7.43
N PRO A 185 -33.03 -1.42 -7.45
CA PRO A 185 -33.93 -0.36 -7.84
C PRO A 185 -33.64 0.95 -7.09
N ALA A 186 -33.57 2.06 -7.84
CA ALA A 186 -33.45 3.37 -7.25
C ALA A 186 -34.85 3.84 -6.87
N PHE A 187 -35.16 3.85 -5.57
CA PHE A 187 -36.33 4.56 -5.09
C PHE A 187 -35.94 6.03 -4.94
N ALA A 188 -36.62 6.91 -5.68
CA ALA A 188 -36.35 8.33 -5.65
C ALA A 188 -36.42 8.86 -4.20
N SER A 189 -35.37 9.55 -3.74
CA SER A 189 -35.43 10.38 -2.55
C SER A 189 -35.56 11.85 -2.97
N GLY A 190 -36.62 12.52 -2.51
CA GLY A 190 -36.91 13.92 -2.84
C GLY A 190 -37.98 14.12 -3.95
N PRO A 191 -38.25 15.38 -4.37
CA PRO A 191 -39.38 15.74 -5.23
C PRO A 191 -39.10 15.54 -6.74
N PHE A 192 -38.27 14.57 -7.11
CA PHE A 192 -37.87 14.32 -8.50
C PHE A 192 -38.12 12.86 -8.86
N ASP A 193 -38.67 12.61 -10.05
CA ASP A 193 -38.67 11.29 -10.68
C ASP A 193 -37.22 10.89 -10.95
N ALA A 194 -36.73 9.84 -10.28
CA ALA A 194 -35.42 9.29 -10.56
C ALA A 194 -35.39 8.79 -12.03
N LEU A 195 -34.65 9.49 -12.90
CA LEU A 195 -34.51 9.12 -14.31
C LEU A 195 -33.78 7.77 -14.49
N ASP A 196 -33.01 7.35 -13.48
CA ASP A 196 -32.37 6.05 -13.41
C ASP A 196 -33.18 5.10 -12.52
N ALA A 197 -33.67 3.99 -13.09
CA ALA A 197 -34.48 2.99 -12.38
C ALA A 197 -33.66 2.12 -11.40
N VAL A 198 -32.32 2.23 -11.41
CA VAL A 198 -31.41 1.39 -10.62
C VAL A 198 -30.19 2.18 -10.11
N GLN A 199 -29.78 1.90 -8.88
CA GLN A 199 -28.61 2.47 -8.19
C GLN A 199 -27.67 1.36 -7.70
N THR A 200 -26.43 1.68 -7.37
CA THR A 200 -25.47 0.68 -6.87
C THR A 200 -25.85 0.15 -5.49
N SER A 201 -26.02 -1.16 -5.36
CA SER A 201 -26.45 -1.83 -4.12
C SER A 201 -25.28 -2.23 -3.22
N ARG A 202 -24.13 -2.59 -3.80
CA ARG A 202 -22.94 -3.06 -3.06
C ARG A 202 -21.64 -2.63 -3.77
N LEU A 203 -20.76 -2.00 -3.01
CA LEU A 203 -19.36 -1.78 -3.37
C LEU A 203 -18.55 -2.99 -2.90
N ARG A 204 -17.76 -3.56 -3.81
CA ARG A 204 -16.81 -4.62 -3.49
C ARG A 204 -15.40 -4.05 -3.43
N ASP A 205 -14.67 -4.46 -2.40
CA ASP A 205 -13.24 -4.20 -2.30
C ASP A 205 -12.50 -5.06 -3.32
N ALA A 206 -11.71 -4.38 -4.14
CA ALA A 206 -10.95 -4.96 -5.21
C ALA A 206 -9.56 -4.33 -5.24
N PHE A 207 -8.78 -4.75 -6.23
CA PHE A 207 -7.41 -4.34 -6.39
C PHE A 207 -7.11 -4.04 -7.85
N GLU A 208 -6.11 -3.20 -8.06
CA GLU A 208 -5.49 -2.98 -9.36
C GLU A 208 -3.97 -3.14 -9.21
N VAL A 209 -3.35 -3.76 -10.20
CA VAL A 209 -1.90 -3.95 -10.27
C VAL A 209 -1.34 -3.07 -11.37
N HIS A 210 -0.26 -2.37 -11.06
CA HIS A 210 0.47 -1.51 -11.99
C HIS A 210 1.91 -2.00 -12.14
N LEU A 211 2.45 -1.93 -13.35
CA LEU A 211 3.87 -2.05 -13.64
C LEU A 211 4.32 -0.72 -14.22
N VAL A 212 5.08 0.04 -13.45
CA VAL A 212 5.34 1.47 -13.70
C VAL A 212 6.82 1.66 -14.04
N LEU A 213 7.11 2.30 -15.17
CA LEU A 213 8.48 2.65 -15.56
C LEU A 213 9.12 3.65 -14.58
N ARG A 214 10.39 3.46 -14.27
CA ARG A 214 11.18 4.36 -13.43
C ARG A 214 12.05 5.30 -14.26
N GLY A 215 11.39 6.13 -15.05
CA GLY A 215 12.00 7.22 -15.82
C GLY A 215 12.05 8.56 -15.05
N ASP A 216 11.73 8.55 -13.76
CA ASP A 216 11.59 9.72 -12.89
C ASP A 216 12.91 10.24 -12.31
N GLY A 217 14.05 9.83 -12.87
CA GLY A 217 15.37 10.34 -12.48
C GLY A 217 16.03 9.55 -11.35
N LEU A 218 15.99 8.21 -11.40
CA LEU A 218 16.76 7.38 -10.48
C LEU A 218 18.26 7.69 -10.57
N ASP A 219 18.89 7.99 -9.44
CA ASP A 219 20.32 8.31 -9.32
C ASP A 219 20.90 7.92 -7.95
N ASP A 220 22.11 8.40 -7.63
CA ASP A 220 22.82 8.06 -6.40
C ASP A 220 22.16 8.68 -5.14
N ASP A 221 21.38 9.75 -5.29
CA ASP A 221 20.65 10.41 -4.21
C ASP A 221 19.19 9.92 -4.11
N PHE A 222 18.66 9.34 -5.20
CA PHE A 222 17.28 8.87 -5.31
C PHE A 222 17.18 7.48 -5.95
N ASN A 223 16.97 6.46 -5.11
CA ASN A 223 16.79 5.07 -5.59
C ASN A 223 15.32 4.67 -5.85
N GLY A 224 14.37 5.54 -5.53
CA GLY A 224 12.95 5.31 -5.76
C GLY A 224 12.30 4.21 -4.92
N LEU A 225 12.99 3.61 -3.96
CA LEU A 225 12.41 2.58 -3.09
C LEU A 225 11.62 3.21 -1.94
N PRO A 226 10.64 2.49 -1.35
CA PRO A 226 9.98 2.94 -0.13
C PRO A 226 11.01 3.24 0.96
N GLN A 227 10.80 4.34 1.69
CA GLN A 227 11.69 4.69 2.80
C GLN A 227 11.72 3.56 3.85
N PRO A 228 12.92 3.13 4.28
CA PRO A 228 13.05 2.13 5.32
C PRO A 228 12.59 2.69 6.68
N ASP A 229 12.07 1.80 7.52
CA ASP A 229 11.87 2.13 8.93
C ASP A 229 13.22 2.42 9.61
N ARG A 230 13.20 3.27 10.66
CA ARG A 230 14.39 3.56 11.47
C ARG A 230 15.03 2.26 11.97
N ASP A 231 16.30 2.06 11.65
CA ASP A 231 17.07 0.96 12.21
C ASP A 231 17.40 1.22 13.69
N LEU A 232 16.98 0.30 14.56
CA LEU A 232 17.23 0.33 15.99
C LEU A 232 18.25 -0.74 16.42
N SER A 233 18.82 -1.49 15.47
CA SER A 233 19.71 -2.63 15.73
C SER A 233 21.02 -2.21 16.38
N ALA A 234 21.52 -1.01 16.07
CA ALA A 234 22.73 -0.44 16.64
C ALA A 234 22.55 0.07 18.08
N LEU A 235 21.31 0.25 18.56
CA LEU A 235 21.05 0.74 19.92
C LEU A 235 21.27 -0.35 20.96
N ALA A 236 21.80 0.06 22.13
CA ALA A 236 21.89 -0.79 23.31
C ALA A 236 20.49 -1.27 23.77
N PRO A 237 20.37 -2.43 24.46
CA PRO A 237 19.07 -3.03 24.75
C PRO A 237 18.07 -2.13 25.49
N ALA A 238 18.52 -1.31 26.45
CA ALA A 238 17.64 -0.37 27.16
C ALA A 238 17.15 0.75 26.24
N ALA A 239 18.07 1.46 25.57
CA ALA A 239 17.75 2.51 24.62
C ALA A 239 16.87 2.03 23.45
N ARG A 240 17.02 0.78 23.01
CA ARG A 240 16.16 0.16 22.01
C ARG A 240 14.72 -0.01 22.50
N ARG A 241 14.53 -0.43 23.77
CA ARG A 241 13.19 -0.55 24.37
C ARG A 241 12.52 0.81 24.50
N ASP A 242 13.25 1.79 25.00
CA ASP A 242 12.73 3.15 25.17
C ASP A 242 12.35 3.75 23.81
N ALA A 243 13.23 3.63 22.80
CA ALA A 243 12.94 4.06 21.44
C ALA A 243 11.72 3.36 20.80
N LEU A 244 11.50 2.08 21.11
CA LEU A 244 10.31 1.36 20.64
C LEU A 244 9.03 1.87 21.33
N GLN A 245 9.08 2.11 22.64
CA GLN A 245 7.95 2.67 23.39
C GLN A 245 7.63 4.08 22.91
N ASP A 246 8.64 4.93 22.73
CA ASP A 246 8.50 6.27 22.17
C ASP A 246 7.92 6.23 20.76
N ALA A 247 8.33 5.27 19.91
CA ALA A 247 7.77 5.12 18.57
C ALA A 247 6.26 4.76 18.60
N VAL A 248 5.81 3.99 19.61
CA VAL A 248 4.39 3.69 19.80
C VAL A 248 3.64 4.90 20.33
N LEU A 249 4.15 5.56 21.37
CA LEU A 249 3.50 6.71 22.01
C LEU A 249 3.44 7.93 21.08
N ASN A 250 4.48 8.16 20.29
CA ASN A 250 4.54 9.22 19.27
C ASN A 250 3.92 8.79 17.93
N GLY A 251 3.39 7.58 17.84
CA GLY A 251 2.80 7.03 16.62
C GLY A 251 1.37 7.52 16.34
N TRP A 252 0.83 8.42 17.16
CA TRP A 252 -0.45 9.07 16.88
C TRP A 252 -0.21 10.28 15.96
N PRO A 253 -0.81 10.34 14.77
CA PRO A 253 -0.69 11.52 13.91
C PRO A 253 -1.27 12.74 14.61
N ASP A 254 -0.53 13.84 14.58
CA ASP A 254 -1.13 15.14 14.81
C ASP A 254 -1.96 15.50 13.57
N ILE A 255 -3.26 15.14 13.62
CA ILE A 255 -4.22 15.34 12.52
C ILE A 255 -4.59 16.83 12.38
N SER A 256 -4.17 17.68 13.33
CA SER A 256 -4.57 19.09 13.41
C SER A 256 -4.05 19.97 12.25
N GLY A 257 -3.06 19.50 11.48
CA GLY A 257 -2.46 20.30 10.39
C GLY A 257 -3.04 20.08 8.99
N SER A 258 -3.71 18.96 8.70
CA SER A 258 -4.08 18.64 7.30
C SER A 258 -5.17 17.56 7.09
N ALA A 259 -5.65 16.88 8.14
CA ALA A 259 -6.62 15.79 7.99
C ALA A 259 -7.81 15.86 8.97
N GLY A 260 -7.97 16.97 9.70
CA GLY A 260 -9.16 17.26 10.51
C GLY A 260 -10.35 17.79 9.71
N SER A 261 -10.19 17.98 8.41
CA SER A 261 -11.27 18.36 7.51
C SER A 261 -11.91 17.09 6.94
N SER A 262 -13.08 16.73 7.45
CA SER A 262 -14.05 15.90 6.72
C SER A 262 -14.51 16.53 5.38
N ASP A 263 -14.02 17.73 5.06
CA ASP A 263 -14.28 18.49 3.84
C ASP A 263 -13.06 18.53 2.91
N ALA A 264 -12.01 17.75 3.17
CA ALA A 264 -10.93 17.60 2.20
C ALA A 264 -11.40 16.66 1.08
N ALA A 265 -11.93 17.25 0.01
CA ALA A 265 -11.79 16.70 -1.34
C ALA A 265 -10.30 16.65 -1.79
N GLY A 266 -9.38 16.37 -0.86
CA GLY A 266 -8.00 16.87 -0.84
C GLY A 266 -6.96 15.76 -0.90
N GLU A 267 -6.03 15.93 -1.84
CA GLU A 267 -5.01 14.99 -2.26
C GLU A 267 -4.06 14.60 -1.12
N LEU A 268 -3.82 13.29 -0.97
CA LEU A 268 -2.74 12.79 -0.12
C LEU A 268 -1.41 13.09 -0.82
N PRO A 269 -0.41 13.68 -0.14
CA PRO A 269 0.89 13.89 -0.74
C PRO A 269 1.53 12.54 -1.09
N ALA A 270 2.15 12.45 -2.28
CA ALA A 270 2.87 11.26 -2.70
C ALA A 270 3.99 10.94 -1.70
N PRO A 271 4.15 9.68 -1.25
CA PRO A 271 5.25 9.33 -0.36
C PRO A 271 6.61 9.45 -1.09
N PRO A 272 7.71 9.66 -0.38
CA PRO A 272 9.04 9.66 -1.00
C PRO A 272 9.33 8.34 -1.73
N GLY A 273 9.90 8.43 -2.92
CA GLY A 273 10.17 7.27 -3.78
C GLY A 273 9.01 6.87 -4.71
N HIS A 274 7.81 7.46 -4.51
CA HIS A 274 6.62 7.12 -5.30
C HIS A 274 6.68 7.73 -6.70
N PRO A 275 6.35 6.96 -7.77
CA PRO A 275 6.33 7.48 -9.12
C PRO A 275 5.32 8.64 -9.30
N PRO A 276 5.64 9.66 -10.12
CA PRO A 276 4.70 10.72 -10.46
C PRO A 276 3.41 10.18 -11.07
N GLY A 277 2.25 10.76 -10.70
CA GLY A 277 0.94 10.41 -11.26
C GLY A 277 0.35 9.07 -10.79
N LEU A 278 1.09 8.27 -10.02
CA LEU A 278 0.55 7.06 -9.39
C LEU A 278 -0.24 7.42 -8.13
N ASP A 279 -1.35 6.71 -7.90
CA ASP A 279 -2.16 6.81 -6.68
C ASP A 279 -1.25 6.77 -5.42
N PRO A 280 -1.22 7.83 -4.58
CA PRO A 280 -0.36 7.93 -3.39
C PRO A 280 -0.58 6.84 -2.34
N THR A 281 -1.64 6.05 -2.49
CA THR A 281 -1.97 4.92 -1.62
C THR A 281 -1.51 3.58 -2.18
N ALA A 282 -1.00 3.52 -3.41
CA ALA A 282 -0.49 2.29 -3.99
C ALA A 282 0.71 1.74 -3.20
N VAL A 283 0.74 0.42 -3.03
CA VAL A 283 1.76 -0.30 -2.26
C VAL A 283 2.77 -0.91 -3.22
N PHE A 284 4.03 -0.55 -3.04
CA PHE A 284 5.16 -1.14 -3.77
C PHE A 284 5.36 -2.61 -3.39
N LEU A 285 5.47 -3.49 -4.38
CA LEU A 285 5.64 -4.93 -4.18
C LEU A 285 7.01 -5.46 -4.59
N ALA A 286 7.53 -5.01 -5.73
CA ALA A 286 8.80 -5.46 -6.27
C ALA A 286 9.33 -4.51 -7.34
N ARG A 287 10.64 -4.53 -7.53
CA ARG A 287 11.31 -3.92 -8.69
C ARG A 287 11.61 -4.98 -9.74
N VAL A 288 11.48 -4.62 -11.00
CA VAL A 288 11.70 -5.49 -12.16
C VAL A 288 12.78 -4.86 -13.03
N PHE A 289 13.84 -5.62 -13.28
CA PHE A 289 14.92 -5.26 -14.18
C PHE A 289 14.72 -6.02 -15.49
N VAL A 290 14.38 -5.31 -16.55
CA VAL A 290 14.21 -5.88 -17.89
C VAL A 290 15.50 -5.66 -18.68
N PRO A 291 16.30 -6.69 -18.99
CA PRO A 291 17.52 -6.53 -19.76
C PRO A 291 17.25 -5.92 -21.13
N VAL A 292 18.03 -4.91 -21.50
CA VAL A 292 17.92 -4.25 -22.81
C VAL A 292 19.28 -4.09 -23.48
N ALA A 293 19.28 -4.09 -24.81
CA ALA A 293 20.42 -3.69 -25.64
C ALA A 293 20.49 -2.16 -25.76
N ALA A 294 21.64 -1.63 -26.17
CA ALA A 294 21.90 -0.20 -26.32
C ALA A 294 21.19 0.48 -27.52
N GLY A 295 20.10 -0.10 -28.03
CA GLY A 295 19.31 0.45 -29.13
C GLY A 295 18.54 1.71 -28.73
N ASP A 296 18.00 2.40 -29.73
CA ASP A 296 17.17 3.59 -29.55
C ASP A 296 15.90 3.50 -30.41
N PRO A 297 14.72 3.22 -29.82
CA PRO A 297 14.47 2.92 -28.41
C PRO A 297 15.09 1.57 -27.97
N PRO A 298 15.33 1.37 -26.66
CA PRO A 298 15.98 0.16 -26.17
C PRO A 298 15.16 -1.09 -26.45
N ALA A 299 15.82 -2.15 -26.95
CA ALA A 299 15.19 -3.43 -27.27
C ALA A 299 15.51 -4.47 -26.19
N ARG A 300 14.54 -5.31 -25.83
CA ARG A 300 14.73 -6.41 -24.86
C ARG A 300 15.84 -7.37 -25.30
N SER A 301 16.71 -7.76 -24.38
CA SER A 301 17.85 -8.65 -24.65
C SER A 301 17.87 -9.93 -23.79
N GLY A 302 16.89 -10.10 -22.89
CA GLY A 302 16.78 -11.29 -22.06
C GLY A 302 15.57 -11.27 -21.12
N ASP A 303 15.53 -12.29 -20.26
CA ASP A 303 14.50 -12.50 -19.24
C ASP A 303 14.60 -11.45 -18.12
N ALA A 304 13.46 -11.01 -17.61
CA ALA A 304 13.44 -10.07 -16.50
C ALA A 304 13.92 -10.68 -15.18
N ILE A 305 14.55 -9.85 -14.35
CA ILE A 305 14.95 -10.19 -12.98
C ILE A 305 14.06 -9.42 -12.02
N VAL A 306 13.49 -10.10 -11.02
CA VAL A 306 12.57 -9.49 -10.05
C VAL A 306 13.21 -9.40 -8.68
N ASP A 307 13.18 -8.21 -8.11
CA ASP A 307 13.62 -7.91 -6.76
C ASP A 307 12.44 -7.65 -5.82
N ASN A 308 12.23 -8.54 -4.85
CA ASN A 308 11.23 -8.34 -3.79
C ASN A 308 11.83 -7.70 -2.53
N GLY A 309 13.15 -7.49 -2.45
CA GLY A 309 13.84 -7.11 -1.23
C GLY A 309 13.70 -5.64 -0.85
N GLY A 310 13.42 -4.76 -1.83
CA GLY A 310 13.22 -3.32 -1.58
C GLY A 310 11.85 -2.97 -0.98
N ARG A 311 10.95 -3.94 -0.80
CA ARG A 311 9.57 -3.68 -0.35
C ARG A 311 9.46 -3.56 1.15
N ARG A 312 8.49 -2.78 1.61
CA ARG A 312 8.11 -2.74 3.02
C ARG A 312 7.29 -3.98 3.39
N VAL A 313 7.75 -4.71 4.40
CA VAL A 313 7.04 -5.84 5.00
C VAL A 313 6.52 -5.40 6.36
N LEU A 314 5.21 -5.49 6.55
CA LEU A 314 4.58 -5.08 7.79
C LEU A 314 4.85 -6.14 8.87
N PRO A 315 5.17 -5.71 10.10
CA PRO A 315 5.55 -6.62 11.18
C PRO A 315 4.44 -7.60 11.52
N HIS A 316 4.74 -8.89 11.39
CA HIS A 316 3.90 -9.94 11.96
C HIS A 316 4.28 -10.12 13.44
N LEU A 317 3.40 -9.70 14.37
CA LEU A 317 3.70 -9.69 15.81
C LEU A 317 4.23 -11.03 16.34
N GLY A 318 3.70 -12.16 15.84
CA GLY A 318 4.20 -13.50 16.18
C GLY A 318 5.60 -13.81 15.64
N MET A 319 5.98 -13.28 14.47
CA MET A 319 7.34 -13.44 13.92
C MET A 319 8.33 -12.53 14.63
N LEU A 320 7.92 -11.32 15.02
CA LEU A 320 8.73 -10.46 15.87
C LEU A 320 8.97 -11.11 17.24
N ALA A 321 7.93 -11.68 17.86
CA ALA A 321 8.09 -12.42 19.11
C ALA A 321 9.06 -13.61 18.95
N GLY A 322 8.95 -14.40 17.87
CA GLY A 322 9.88 -15.48 17.59
C GLY A 322 11.31 -15.03 17.32
N ALA A 323 11.50 -13.99 16.50
CA ALA A 323 12.82 -13.43 16.17
C ALA A 323 13.51 -12.77 17.37
N LEU A 324 12.74 -12.26 18.33
CA LEU A 324 13.23 -11.70 19.59
C LEU A 324 13.33 -12.75 20.71
N GLY A 325 13.04 -14.03 20.44
CA GLY A 325 13.09 -15.11 21.43
C GLY A 325 12.06 -15.00 22.55
N LEU A 326 10.96 -14.29 22.33
CA LEU A 326 9.88 -14.04 23.30
C LEU A 326 8.83 -15.16 23.36
N VAL A 327 8.92 -16.16 22.47
CA VAL A 327 8.08 -17.36 22.52
C VAL A 327 8.81 -18.39 23.39
N GLY A 328 8.36 -18.55 24.63
CA GLY A 328 8.88 -19.54 25.56
C GLY A 328 8.70 -20.97 25.02
N GLY A 329 9.73 -21.79 25.23
CA GLY A 329 9.60 -23.25 25.22
C GLY A 329 8.93 -23.77 26.49
#